data_AF-A0A938FXG3-F1
#
_entry.id   AF-A0A938FXG3-F1
#
_cell.length_a   1.000
_cell.length_b   1.000
_cell.length_c   1.000
_cell.angle_alpha   90.00
_cell.angle_beta   90.00
_cell.angle_gamma   90.00
#
_symmetry.space_group_name_H-M   'P 1'
#
loop_
_entity.id
_entity.type
_entity.pdbx_description
1 polymer ?
#
loop_
_entity_poly.entity_id
_entity_poly.type
_entity_poly.pdbx_seq_one_letter_code
_entity_poly.pdbx_strand_id
1 'polypeptide(L)'
;MKRHWTTAQSPEERASLAAFDAWINPPKGVSAFDAAAAGERIPIGPVPTRDEDTALEKLLETFNRQRGDKTDAATIARLIPPIEAHYRRLVAETWKLLWRCRDRELSNSEAPSVDRRWEEDCRAYKDHMKWQRQDGRTRTRQTARQAAQMMKERERAQQLLDAEEACEDSLKMLPHILANRAVFGKVVSVDREHKERGPKNMVRRPLIVLESPDPCLIPRGKKLYWTRLPKMACELVGVQHLKDGRSRVTLKVLTGTPKELPSPNSDACFSVLTTDVFFSQPLPREAPWPHAALASVPLSIEDS
;
A
#
# COMPACT_ATOMS: atom_id res chain seq x y z
N MET A 1 0.27 5.66 -7.87
CA MET A 1 1.24 6.36 -8.75
C MET A 1 2.65 6.46 -8.16
N LYS A 2 2.96 7.34 -7.19
CA LYS A 2 4.36 7.57 -6.73
C LYS A 2 5.11 6.34 -6.19
N ARG A 3 4.38 5.33 -5.72
CA ARG A 3 4.92 4.07 -5.19
C ARG A 3 5.11 2.98 -6.26
N HIS A 4 4.58 3.14 -7.46
CA HIS A 4 4.67 2.15 -8.55
C HIS A 4 5.77 2.47 -9.55
N TRP A 5 6.10 3.75 -9.72
CA TRP A 5 7.15 4.16 -10.64
C TRP A 5 8.45 4.44 -9.90
N THR A 6 9.54 3.86 -10.39
CA THR A 6 10.90 4.19 -9.97
C THR A 6 11.43 5.26 -10.92
N THR A 7 11.70 6.45 -10.38
CA THR A 7 12.21 7.60 -11.12
C THR A 7 13.45 8.14 -10.42
N ALA A 8 14.32 8.84 -11.14
CA ALA A 8 15.46 9.53 -10.53
C ALA A 8 15.04 10.83 -9.80
N GLN A 9 13.79 11.26 -9.94
CA GLN A 9 13.25 12.46 -9.32
C GLN A 9 13.23 12.38 -7.79
N SER A 10 13.55 13.51 -7.15
CA SER A 10 13.40 13.70 -5.71
C SER A 10 11.93 13.58 -5.26
N PRO A 11 11.66 13.34 -3.96
CA PRO A 11 10.29 13.39 -3.44
C PRO A 11 9.56 14.71 -3.75
N GLU A 12 10.28 15.82 -3.75
CA GLU A 12 9.78 17.18 -4.00
C GLU A 12 9.42 17.37 -5.47
N GLU A 13 10.29 16.96 -6.39
CA GLU A 13 10.02 16.98 -7.84
C GLU A 13 8.79 16.11 -8.19
N ARG A 14 8.67 14.96 -7.52
CA ARG A 14 7.50 14.07 -7.65
C ARG A 14 6.23 14.64 -7.02
N ALA A 15 6.27 15.79 -6.34
CA ALA A 15 5.06 16.47 -5.89
C ALA A 15 4.30 17.09 -7.08
N SER A 16 4.99 17.49 -8.15
CA SER A 16 4.36 17.96 -9.37
C SER A 16 3.82 16.78 -10.20
N LEU A 17 2.50 16.63 -10.29
CA LEU A 17 1.87 15.60 -11.13
C LEU A 17 2.24 15.78 -12.60
N ALA A 18 2.37 17.03 -13.07
CA ALA A 18 2.74 17.33 -14.45
C ALA A 18 4.19 16.92 -14.74
N ALA A 19 5.12 17.25 -13.85
CA ALA A 19 6.51 16.83 -13.98
C ALA A 19 6.66 15.31 -13.92
N PHE A 20 5.94 14.65 -13.02
CA PHE A 20 5.96 13.20 -12.87
C PHE A 20 5.37 12.47 -14.09
N ASP A 21 4.25 12.95 -14.62
CA ASP A 21 3.65 12.43 -15.85
C ASP A 21 4.61 12.56 -17.05
N ALA A 22 5.26 13.72 -17.18
CA ALA A 22 6.23 13.99 -18.23
C ALA A 22 7.51 13.15 -18.10
N TRP A 23 7.91 12.79 -16.88
CA TRP A 23 9.03 11.86 -16.67
C TRP A 23 8.66 10.44 -17.12
N ILE A 24 7.46 9.96 -16.77
CA ILE A 24 7.01 8.60 -17.07
C ILE A 24 6.75 8.42 -18.57
N ASN A 25 6.14 9.42 -19.21
CA ASN A 25 5.78 9.36 -20.62
C ASN A 25 6.18 10.66 -21.33
N PRO A 26 7.49 10.87 -21.58
CA PRO A 26 7.97 12.09 -22.19
C PRO A 26 7.48 12.23 -23.64
N PRO A 27 7.29 13.47 -24.13
CA PRO A 27 7.05 13.72 -25.54
C PRO A 27 8.16 13.12 -26.42
N LYS A 28 7.79 12.65 -27.62
CA LYS A 28 8.76 12.07 -28.57
C LYS A 28 9.88 13.07 -28.88
N GLY A 29 11.13 12.61 -28.75
CA GLY A 29 12.32 13.41 -29.05
C GLY A 29 12.77 14.35 -27.93
N VAL A 30 12.11 14.33 -26.77
CA VAL A 30 12.51 15.10 -25.59
C VAL A 30 12.99 14.15 -24.50
N SER A 31 14.04 14.53 -23.77
CA SER A 31 14.49 13.74 -22.62
C SER A 31 13.45 13.78 -21.49
N ALA A 32 13.35 12.72 -20.69
CA ALA A 32 12.45 12.69 -19.53
C ALA A 32 12.77 13.80 -18.53
N PHE A 33 14.06 14.15 -18.39
CA PHE A 33 14.52 15.23 -17.53
C PHE A 33 14.01 16.60 -18.00
N ASP A 34 14.21 16.93 -19.28
CA ASP A 34 13.76 18.22 -19.84
C ASP A 34 12.23 18.33 -19.83
N ALA A 35 11.54 17.24 -20.12
CA ALA A 35 10.09 17.17 -20.07
C ALA A 35 9.55 17.39 -18.65
N ALA A 36 10.18 16.77 -17.64
CA ALA A 36 9.82 16.96 -16.24
C ALA A 36 10.09 18.39 -15.76
N ALA A 37 11.25 18.96 -16.07
CA ALA A 37 11.60 20.34 -15.74
C ALA A 37 10.63 21.36 -16.35
N ALA A 38 10.16 21.12 -17.58
CA ALA A 38 9.09 21.92 -18.18
C ALA A 38 7.76 21.75 -17.43
N GLY A 39 7.44 20.51 -17.02
CA GLY A 39 6.23 20.17 -16.27
C GLY A 39 6.15 20.79 -14.87
N GLU A 40 7.28 21.07 -14.22
CA GLU A 40 7.30 21.73 -12.90
C GLU A 40 6.66 23.11 -12.90
N ARG A 41 6.67 23.80 -14.04
CA ARG A 41 6.05 25.13 -14.20
C ARG A 41 4.53 25.06 -14.33
N ILE A 42 3.96 23.87 -14.50
CA ILE A 42 2.52 23.67 -14.66
C ILE A 42 1.91 23.55 -13.25
N PRO A 43 1.05 24.50 -12.83
CA PRO A 43 0.42 24.41 -11.53
C PRO A 43 -0.57 23.24 -11.48
N ILE A 44 -0.68 22.61 -10.30
CA ILE A 44 -1.71 21.61 -10.04
C ILE A 44 -2.92 22.33 -9.46
N GLY A 45 -3.95 22.51 -10.29
CA GLY A 45 -5.20 23.15 -9.90
C GLY A 45 -5.22 24.65 -10.23
N PRO A 46 -6.34 25.32 -9.91
CA PRO A 46 -6.49 26.74 -10.16
C PRO A 46 -5.47 27.50 -9.30
N VAL A 47 -4.65 28.34 -9.92
CA VAL A 47 -3.88 29.36 -9.21
C VAL A 47 -4.75 30.60 -9.23
N PRO A 48 -5.49 30.93 -8.15
CA PRO A 48 -6.23 32.17 -8.09
C PRO A 48 -5.21 33.31 -8.15
N THR A 49 -5.15 33.96 -9.30
CA THR A 49 -4.40 35.21 -9.46
C THR A 49 -5.35 36.36 -9.18
N ARG A 50 -4.80 37.53 -8.88
CA ARG A 50 -5.60 38.75 -8.70
C ARG A 50 -6.54 39.01 -9.88
N ASP A 51 -6.08 38.73 -11.10
CA ASP A 51 -6.87 38.95 -12.31
C ASP A 51 -8.06 37.97 -12.38
N GLU A 52 -7.84 36.72 -11.98
CA GLU A 52 -8.90 35.70 -11.91
C GLU A 52 -9.92 36.04 -10.82
N ASP A 53 -9.46 36.47 -9.64
CA ASP A 53 -10.33 36.92 -8.55
C ASP A 53 -11.16 38.14 -8.96
N THR A 54 -10.55 39.12 -9.64
CA THR A 54 -11.25 40.31 -10.16
C THR A 54 -12.30 39.93 -11.21
N ALA A 55 -12.00 38.95 -12.05
CA ALA A 55 -12.96 38.45 -13.04
C ALA A 55 -14.13 37.72 -12.36
N LEU A 56 -13.84 36.90 -11.34
CA LEU A 56 -14.85 36.20 -10.56
C LEU A 56 -15.75 37.17 -9.78
N GLU A 57 -15.20 38.21 -9.17
CA GLU A 57 -15.96 39.26 -8.48
C GLU A 57 -17.00 39.88 -9.40
N LYS A 58 -16.61 40.28 -10.62
CA LYS A 58 -17.54 40.86 -11.62
C LYS A 58 -18.65 39.88 -12.02
N LEU A 59 -18.33 38.59 -12.13
CA LEU A 59 -19.31 37.54 -12.42
C LEU A 59 -20.27 37.36 -11.24
N LEU A 60 -19.78 37.38 -10.00
CA LEU A 60 -20.59 37.29 -8.79
C LEU A 60 -21.46 38.52 -8.58
N GLU A 61 -20.97 39.73 -8.85
CA GLU A 61 -21.76 40.96 -8.84
C GLU A 61 -22.89 40.90 -9.86
N THR A 62 -22.61 40.42 -11.07
CA THR A 62 -23.61 40.25 -12.12
C THR A 62 -24.64 39.20 -11.73
N PHE A 63 -24.18 38.07 -11.19
CA PHE A 63 -25.05 37.02 -10.66
C PHE A 63 -25.96 37.54 -9.56
N ASN A 64 -25.41 38.24 -8.55
CA ASN A 64 -26.18 38.80 -7.44
C ASN A 64 -27.17 39.86 -7.90
N ARG A 65 -26.78 40.74 -8.82
CA ARG A 65 -27.66 41.76 -9.41
C ARG A 65 -28.82 41.12 -10.18
N GLN A 66 -28.57 40.07 -10.97
CA GLN A 66 -29.61 39.38 -11.75
C GLN A 66 -30.49 38.46 -10.90
N ARG A 67 -29.93 37.88 -9.84
CA ARG A 67 -30.65 37.03 -8.89
C ARG A 67 -31.56 37.85 -7.96
N GLY A 68 -31.09 38.99 -7.48
CA GLY A 68 -31.73 39.71 -6.37
C GLY A 68 -31.88 38.80 -5.15
N ASP A 69 -33.04 38.84 -4.51
CA ASP A 69 -33.37 38.01 -3.33
C ASP A 69 -33.91 36.62 -3.68
N LYS A 70 -33.94 36.26 -4.96
CA LYS A 70 -34.48 34.97 -5.39
C LYS A 70 -33.54 33.82 -5.01
N THR A 71 -34.12 32.77 -4.44
CA THR A 71 -33.42 31.55 -4.00
C THR A 71 -33.94 30.30 -4.70
N ASP A 72 -34.86 30.45 -5.67
CA ASP A 72 -35.38 29.33 -6.42
C ASP A 72 -34.31 28.69 -7.31
N ALA A 73 -34.28 27.36 -7.32
CA ALA A 73 -33.25 26.59 -8.00
C ALA A 73 -33.24 26.84 -9.52
N ALA A 74 -34.40 27.13 -10.12
CA ALA A 74 -34.54 27.37 -11.56
C ALA A 74 -33.85 28.69 -11.98
N THR A 75 -34.06 29.77 -11.22
CA THR A 75 -33.37 31.04 -11.45
C THR A 75 -31.87 30.90 -11.26
N ILE A 76 -31.45 30.24 -10.18
CA ILE A 76 -30.02 30.00 -9.90
C ILE A 76 -29.36 29.21 -11.04
N ALA A 77 -29.98 28.10 -11.46
CA ALA A 77 -29.45 27.25 -12.54
C ALA A 77 -29.26 28.01 -13.87
N ARG A 78 -30.09 29.01 -14.15
CA ARG A 78 -29.94 29.85 -15.36
C ARG A 78 -28.78 30.84 -15.26
N LEU A 79 -28.41 31.27 -14.05
CA LEU A 79 -27.43 32.33 -13.80
C LEU A 79 -26.02 31.83 -13.47
N ILE A 80 -25.89 30.57 -13.03
CA ILE A 80 -24.61 29.91 -12.74
C ILE A 80 -23.67 29.72 -13.95
N PRO A 81 -24.12 29.47 -15.21
CA PRO A 81 -23.23 29.04 -16.29
C PRO A 81 -21.98 29.91 -16.55
N PRO A 82 -22.02 31.25 -16.45
CA PRO A 82 -20.81 32.08 -16.58
C PRO A 82 -19.76 31.80 -15.50
N ILE A 83 -20.19 31.58 -14.25
CA ILE A 83 -19.31 31.25 -13.12
C ILE A 83 -18.72 29.84 -13.33
N GLU A 84 -19.56 28.89 -13.73
CA GLU A 84 -19.09 27.54 -14.08
C GLU A 84 -18.08 27.55 -15.23
N ALA A 85 -18.31 28.34 -16.28
CA ALA A 85 -17.41 28.46 -17.41
C ALA A 85 -16.05 29.02 -17.00
N HIS A 86 -16.04 30.01 -16.09
CA HIS A 86 -14.83 30.55 -15.50
C HIS A 86 -14.03 29.47 -14.76
N TYR A 87 -14.65 28.75 -13.81
CA TYR A 87 -13.96 27.67 -13.08
C TYR A 87 -13.56 26.50 -13.97
N ARG A 88 -14.41 26.12 -14.94
CA ARG A 88 -14.14 25.03 -15.87
C ARG A 88 -12.86 25.30 -16.65
N ARG A 89 -12.62 26.53 -17.09
CA ARG A 89 -11.37 26.94 -17.74
C ARG A 89 -10.17 26.78 -16.80
N LEU A 90 -10.30 27.21 -15.54
CA LEU A 90 -9.21 27.14 -14.56
C LEU A 90 -8.78 25.70 -14.24
N VAL A 91 -9.73 24.75 -14.23
CA VAL A 91 -9.43 23.34 -13.91
C VAL A 91 -9.20 22.46 -15.13
N ALA A 92 -9.49 22.94 -16.35
CA ALA A 92 -9.52 22.10 -17.56
C ALA A 92 -8.20 21.35 -17.80
N GLU A 93 -7.07 22.04 -17.69
CA GLU A 93 -5.75 21.44 -17.96
C GLU A 93 -5.36 20.41 -16.89
N THR A 94 -5.56 20.75 -15.61
CA THR A 94 -5.34 19.79 -14.51
C THR A 94 -6.27 18.60 -14.62
N TRP A 95 -7.52 18.80 -15.02
CA TRP A 95 -8.50 17.73 -15.21
C TRP A 95 -8.07 16.77 -16.32
N LYS A 96 -7.67 17.29 -17.50
CA LYS A 96 -7.12 16.47 -18.59
C LYS A 96 -5.91 15.66 -18.15
N LEU A 97 -4.99 16.28 -17.40
CA LEU A 97 -3.81 15.61 -16.84
C LEU A 97 -4.21 14.49 -15.88
N LEU A 98 -5.15 14.73 -14.97
CA LEU A 98 -5.64 13.73 -14.02
C LEU A 98 -6.25 12.52 -14.73
N TRP A 99 -7.12 12.74 -15.73
CA TRP A 99 -7.71 11.64 -16.50
C TRP A 99 -6.67 10.87 -17.30
N ARG A 100 -5.75 11.56 -17.99
CA ARG A 100 -4.65 10.88 -18.68
C ARG A 100 -3.83 10.01 -17.74
N CYS A 101 -3.50 10.52 -16.56
CA CYS A 101 -2.77 9.75 -15.55
C CYS A 101 -3.59 8.55 -15.09
N ARG A 102 -4.85 8.76 -14.71
CA ARG A 102 -5.77 7.69 -14.29
C ARG A 102 -5.88 6.60 -15.35
N ASP A 103 -6.13 6.98 -16.60
CA ASP A 103 -6.36 6.04 -17.70
C ASP A 103 -5.09 5.24 -18.02
N ARG A 104 -3.90 5.84 -17.90
CA ARG A 104 -2.63 5.09 -17.93
C ARG A 104 -2.56 4.08 -16.79
N GLU A 105 -2.81 4.49 -15.56
CA GLU A 105 -2.67 3.57 -14.42
C GLU A 105 -3.69 2.42 -14.49
N LEU A 106 -4.90 2.68 -14.98
CA LEU A 106 -5.96 1.69 -15.21
C LEU A 106 -5.64 0.69 -16.33
N SER A 107 -4.68 1.00 -17.22
CA SER A 107 -4.24 0.05 -18.23
C SER A 107 -3.41 -1.10 -17.66
N ASN A 108 -2.91 -0.98 -16.43
CA ASN A 108 -2.18 -2.05 -15.76
C ASN A 108 -3.15 -3.13 -15.26
N SER A 109 -2.68 -4.36 -15.24
CA SER A 109 -3.44 -5.47 -14.63
C SER A 109 -3.61 -5.24 -13.14
N GLU A 110 -4.81 -5.50 -12.64
CA GLU A 110 -5.11 -5.41 -11.22
C GLU A 110 -4.32 -6.47 -10.43
N ALA A 111 -3.86 -6.07 -9.25
CA ALA A 111 -3.15 -6.98 -8.37
C ALA A 111 -4.13 -7.98 -7.72
N PRO A 112 -3.73 -9.24 -7.46
CA PRO A 112 -4.61 -10.25 -6.86
C PRO A 112 -5.26 -9.84 -5.53
N SER A 113 -4.65 -8.95 -4.75
CA SER A 113 -5.16 -8.45 -3.48
C SER A 113 -6.29 -7.42 -3.61
N VAL A 114 -6.52 -6.85 -4.80
CA VAL A 114 -7.47 -5.73 -5.02
C VAL A 114 -8.90 -6.10 -4.60
N ASP A 115 -9.42 -7.24 -5.03
CA ASP A 115 -10.77 -7.68 -4.71
C ASP A 115 -11.00 -7.77 -3.19
N ARG A 116 -10.06 -8.39 -2.47
CA ARG A 116 -10.11 -8.52 -1.01
C ARG A 116 -10.10 -7.16 -0.33
N ARG A 117 -9.22 -6.24 -0.77
CA ARG A 117 -9.12 -4.88 -0.21
C ARG A 117 -10.41 -4.09 -0.45
N TRP A 118 -10.98 -4.20 -1.64
CA TRP A 118 -12.26 -3.58 -1.98
C TRP A 118 -13.40 -4.06 -1.07
N GLU A 119 -13.49 -5.37 -0.82
CA GLU A 119 -14.47 -5.93 0.13
C GLU A 119 -14.26 -5.42 1.56
N GLU A 120 -13.00 -5.27 1.99
CA GLU A 120 -12.65 -4.72 3.29
C GLU A 120 -13.02 -3.25 3.43
N ASP A 121 -12.77 -2.44 2.41
CA ASP A 121 -13.18 -1.03 2.36
C ASP A 121 -14.70 -0.89 2.40
N CYS A 122 -15.41 -1.71 1.62
CA CYS A 122 -16.87 -1.77 1.66
C CYS A 122 -17.39 -2.12 3.06
N ARG A 123 -16.73 -3.05 3.76
CA ARG A 123 -17.08 -3.45 5.12
C ARG A 123 -16.81 -2.33 6.11
N ALA A 124 -15.61 -1.73 6.05
CA ALA A 124 -15.23 -0.61 6.91
C ALA A 124 -16.19 0.59 6.75
N TYR A 125 -16.58 0.89 5.51
CA TYR A 125 -17.57 1.93 5.24
C TYR A 125 -18.95 1.59 5.83
N LYS A 126 -19.43 0.35 5.68
CA LYS A 126 -20.69 -0.09 6.30
C LYS A 126 -20.65 0.02 7.83
N ASP A 127 -19.54 -0.38 8.45
CA ASP A 127 -19.35 -0.29 9.89
C ASP A 127 -19.33 1.17 10.35
N HIS A 128 -18.66 2.05 9.60
CA HIS A 128 -18.68 3.49 9.84
C HIS A 128 -20.08 4.09 9.75
N MET A 129 -20.84 3.76 8.69
CA MET A 129 -22.22 4.24 8.52
C MET A 129 -23.14 3.71 9.62
N LYS A 130 -22.96 2.46 10.07
CA LYS A 130 -23.70 1.90 11.20
C LYS A 130 -23.41 2.67 12.49
N TRP A 131 -22.14 2.97 12.76
CA TRP A 131 -21.73 3.78 13.89
C TRP A 131 -22.29 5.21 13.82
N GLN A 132 -22.27 5.85 12.65
CA GLN A 132 -22.80 7.19 12.45
C GLN A 132 -24.31 7.28 12.71
N ARG A 133 -25.06 6.22 12.36
CA ARG A 133 -26.50 6.10 12.68
C ARG A 133 -26.78 5.89 14.17
N GLN A 134 -25.78 5.48 14.94
CA GLN A 134 -25.83 5.30 16.40
C GLN A 134 -25.19 6.52 17.11
N ASP A 135 -25.59 7.72 16.70
CA ASP A 135 -25.10 9.03 17.17
C ASP A 135 -23.63 9.37 16.90
N GLY A 136 -22.84 8.48 16.31
CA GLY A 136 -21.47 8.80 15.89
C GLY A 136 -20.58 9.35 17.01
N ARG A 137 -20.82 8.94 18.26
CA ARG A 137 -20.06 9.44 19.41
C ARG A 137 -18.81 8.60 19.59
N THR A 138 -17.64 9.24 19.43
CA THR A 138 -16.36 8.69 19.92
C THR A 138 -16.02 9.34 21.27
N ARG A 139 -15.32 8.61 22.13
CA ARG A 139 -14.70 9.24 23.30
C ARG A 139 -13.61 10.19 22.82
N THR A 140 -13.54 11.39 23.39
CA THR A 140 -12.50 12.39 23.09
C THR A 140 -11.08 11.89 23.42
N ARG A 141 -10.95 10.99 24.39
CA ARG A 141 -9.68 10.36 24.78
C ARG A 141 -9.77 8.85 24.73
N GLN A 142 -8.78 8.24 24.08
CA GLN A 142 -8.60 6.80 24.09
C GLN A 142 -7.94 6.36 25.40
N THR A 143 -8.36 5.21 25.93
CA THR A 143 -7.60 4.52 26.97
C THR A 143 -6.29 3.97 26.40
N ALA A 144 -5.26 3.75 27.23
CA ALA A 144 -3.98 3.17 26.78
C ALA A 144 -4.18 1.85 26.02
N ARG A 145 -5.13 1.01 26.47
CA ARG A 145 -5.47 -0.25 25.79
C ARG A 145 -6.10 -0.03 24.41
N GLN A 146 -7.01 0.94 24.27
CA GLN A 146 -7.62 1.27 22.97
C GLN A 146 -6.56 1.79 21.99
N ALA A 147 -5.66 2.67 22.46
CA ALA A 147 -4.56 3.17 21.65
C ALA A 147 -3.62 2.04 21.19
N ALA A 148 -3.24 1.13 22.10
CA ALA A 148 -2.40 -0.02 21.79
C ALA A 148 -3.07 -1.00 20.80
N GLN A 149 -4.38 -1.26 20.97
CA GLN A 149 -5.17 -2.09 20.06
C GLN A 149 -5.19 -1.47 18.64
N MET A 150 -5.49 -0.18 18.54
CA MET A 150 -5.51 0.54 17.26
C MET A 150 -4.12 0.59 16.61
N MET A 151 -3.06 0.78 17.40
CA MET A 151 -1.68 0.76 16.90
C MET A 151 -1.32 -0.62 16.36
N LYS A 152 -1.61 -1.69 17.10
CA LYS A 152 -1.40 -3.07 16.65
C LYS A 152 -2.15 -3.38 15.36
N GLU A 153 -3.39 -2.91 15.23
CA GLU A 153 -4.19 -3.06 14.00
C GLU A 153 -3.56 -2.33 12.81
N ARG A 154 -3.07 -1.10 13.03
CA ARG A 154 -2.36 -0.31 12.00
C ARG A 154 -1.03 -0.94 11.58
N GLU A 155 -0.23 -1.42 12.53
CA GLU A 155 1.02 -2.12 12.27
C GLU A 155 0.78 -3.38 11.46
N ARG A 156 -0.25 -4.16 11.81
CA ARG A 156 -0.64 -5.35 11.06
C ARG A 156 -1.11 -5.01 9.66
N ALA A 157 -1.91 -3.96 9.49
CA ALA A 157 -2.37 -3.50 8.18
C ALA A 157 -1.18 -3.05 7.31
N GLN A 158 -0.22 -2.33 7.89
CA GLN A 158 1.00 -1.90 7.21
C GLN A 158 1.85 -3.10 6.79
N GLN A 159 2.08 -4.06 7.69
CA GLN A 159 2.83 -5.29 7.38
C GLN A 159 2.16 -6.11 6.27
N LEU A 160 0.83 -6.21 6.29
CA LEU A 160 0.07 -6.90 5.24
C LEU A 160 0.21 -6.18 3.90
N LEU A 161 0.06 -4.85 3.88
CA LEU A 161 0.24 -4.03 2.69
C LEU A 161 1.64 -4.21 2.10
N ASP A 162 2.67 -4.14 2.93
CA ASP A 162 4.07 -4.29 2.50
C ASP A 162 4.34 -5.70 1.94
N ALA A 163 3.79 -6.74 2.57
CA ALA A 163 3.90 -8.11 2.10
C ALA A 163 3.18 -8.33 0.77
N GLU A 164 1.97 -7.78 0.61
CA GLU A 164 1.21 -7.85 -0.63
C GLU A 164 1.91 -7.09 -1.76
N GLU A 165 2.34 -5.84 -1.54
CA GLU A 165 3.09 -5.06 -2.54
C GLU A 165 4.36 -5.82 -2.99
N ALA A 166 5.15 -6.35 -2.06
CA ALA A 166 6.36 -7.08 -2.40
C ALA A 166 6.08 -8.42 -3.10
N CYS A 167 4.97 -9.09 -2.77
CA CYS A 167 4.61 -10.35 -3.41
C CYS A 167 3.99 -10.16 -4.81
N GLU A 168 3.33 -9.03 -5.04
CA GLU A 168 2.62 -8.76 -6.30
C GLU A 168 3.50 -8.00 -7.31
N ASP A 169 4.54 -7.30 -6.86
CA ASP A 169 5.49 -6.56 -7.69
C ASP A 169 6.94 -7.03 -7.45
N SER A 170 7.58 -7.55 -8.50
CA SER A 170 8.96 -8.04 -8.43
C SER A 170 9.97 -6.94 -8.09
N LEU A 171 9.74 -5.69 -8.49
CA LEU A 171 10.61 -4.56 -8.16
C LEU A 171 10.52 -4.22 -6.67
N LYS A 172 9.35 -4.43 -6.05
CA LYS A 172 9.17 -4.28 -4.61
C LYS A 172 9.80 -5.43 -3.81
N MET A 173 9.98 -6.60 -4.42
CA MET A 173 10.71 -7.72 -3.82
C MET A 173 12.23 -7.51 -3.83
N LEU A 174 12.79 -6.75 -4.77
CA LEU A 174 14.25 -6.58 -4.93
C LEU A 174 14.97 -6.15 -3.64
N PRO A 175 14.51 -5.14 -2.87
CA PRO A 175 15.16 -4.78 -1.60
C PRO A 175 15.21 -5.94 -0.60
N HIS A 176 14.21 -6.83 -0.60
CA HIS A 176 14.21 -8.02 0.25
C HIS A 176 15.19 -9.08 -0.22
N ILE A 177 15.40 -9.24 -1.53
CA ILE A 177 16.43 -10.13 -2.09
C ILE A 177 17.82 -9.61 -1.70
N LEU A 178 18.10 -8.32 -1.95
CA LEU A 178 19.37 -7.69 -1.61
C LEU A 178 19.68 -7.72 -0.11
N ALA A 179 18.65 -7.59 0.72
CA ALA A 179 18.79 -7.70 2.18
C ALA A 179 18.88 -9.15 2.70
N ASN A 180 19.00 -10.16 1.82
CA ASN A 180 18.99 -11.58 2.21
C ASN A 180 17.75 -11.96 3.04
N ARG A 181 16.60 -11.37 2.71
CA ARG A 181 15.28 -11.69 3.29
C ARG A 181 14.38 -12.43 2.29
N ALA A 182 14.86 -12.63 1.07
CA ALA A 182 14.24 -13.44 0.04
C ALA A 182 15.31 -14.14 -0.80
N VAL A 183 14.94 -15.25 -1.42
CA VAL A 183 15.74 -16.00 -2.38
C VAL A 183 14.94 -16.08 -3.67
N PHE A 184 15.51 -15.56 -4.75
CA PHE A 184 15.04 -15.75 -6.11
C PHE A 184 15.94 -16.76 -6.82
N GLY A 185 15.35 -17.63 -7.64
CA GLY A 185 16.13 -18.59 -8.41
C GLY A 185 15.27 -19.52 -9.25
N LYS A 186 15.97 -20.36 -10.01
CA LYS A 186 15.34 -21.34 -10.88
C LYS A 186 15.08 -22.64 -10.13
N VAL A 187 13.88 -23.19 -10.29
CA VAL A 187 13.48 -24.44 -9.63
C VAL A 187 14.16 -25.60 -10.35
N VAL A 188 15.06 -26.30 -9.65
CA VAL A 188 15.80 -27.44 -10.19
C VAL A 188 14.97 -28.71 -10.08
N SER A 189 14.36 -28.95 -8.92
CA SER A 189 13.55 -30.13 -8.69
C SER A 189 12.49 -29.88 -7.62
N VAL A 190 11.40 -30.65 -7.70
CA VAL A 190 10.33 -30.67 -6.70
C VAL A 190 9.99 -32.13 -6.40
N ASP A 191 10.38 -32.60 -5.21
CA ASP A 191 10.01 -33.91 -4.72
C ASP A 191 8.67 -33.81 -3.99
N ARG A 192 7.59 -34.21 -4.67
CA ARG A 192 6.22 -34.18 -4.15
C ARG A 192 5.89 -35.34 -3.22
N GLU A 193 6.65 -36.44 -3.29
CA GLU A 193 6.38 -37.67 -2.56
C GLU A 193 7.21 -37.79 -1.27
N HIS A 194 8.10 -36.83 -1.00
CA HIS A 194 8.82 -36.76 0.26
C HIS A 194 7.87 -36.80 1.46
N LYS A 195 8.17 -37.71 2.40
CA LYS A 195 7.40 -37.92 3.64
C LYS A 195 8.36 -37.93 4.82
N GLU A 196 7.97 -37.25 5.89
CA GLU A 196 8.70 -37.24 7.16
C GLU A 196 7.88 -37.89 8.27
N ARG A 197 8.56 -38.44 9.28
CA ARG A 197 7.90 -38.99 10.48
C ARG A 197 7.28 -37.83 11.27
N GLY A 198 5.95 -37.72 11.25
CA GLY A 198 5.22 -36.83 12.14
C GLY A 198 5.00 -37.44 13.52
N PRO A 199 4.25 -36.77 14.41
CA PRO A 199 4.01 -37.25 15.77
C PRO A 199 3.30 -38.60 15.85
N LYS A 200 2.43 -38.90 14.86
CA LYS A 200 1.63 -40.13 14.83
C LYS A 200 1.84 -40.96 13.55
N ASN A 201 1.98 -40.30 12.39
CA ASN A 201 2.04 -40.94 11.08
C ASN A 201 3.15 -40.32 10.21
N MET A 202 3.51 -41.01 9.11
CA MET A 202 4.28 -40.39 8.04
C MET A 202 3.45 -39.27 7.39
N VAL A 203 3.99 -38.06 7.35
CA VAL A 203 3.32 -36.87 6.80
C VAL A 203 4.05 -36.42 5.55
N ARG A 204 3.31 -36.17 4.47
CA ARG A 204 3.86 -35.58 3.25
C ARG A 204 4.44 -34.20 3.56
N ARG A 205 5.67 -33.95 3.07
CA ARG A 205 6.41 -32.69 3.22
C ARG A 205 7.22 -32.45 1.96
N PRO A 206 6.62 -31.99 0.86
CA PRO A 206 7.35 -31.81 -0.40
C PRO A 206 8.64 -31.00 -0.24
N LEU A 207 9.69 -31.39 -0.98
CA LEU A 207 10.95 -30.65 -1.03
C LEU A 207 11.05 -29.90 -2.36
N ILE A 208 11.50 -28.65 -2.29
CA ILE A 208 11.73 -27.78 -3.44
C ILE A 208 13.20 -27.41 -3.44
N VAL A 209 13.88 -27.67 -4.55
CA VAL A 209 15.29 -27.28 -4.74
C VAL A 209 15.34 -26.14 -5.73
N LEU A 210 15.98 -25.04 -5.33
CA LEU A 210 16.19 -23.84 -6.11
C LEU A 210 17.68 -23.63 -6.34
N GLU A 211 18.03 -23.13 -7.51
CA GLU A 211 19.35 -22.60 -7.79
C GLU A 211 19.25 -21.09 -7.96
N SER A 212 19.80 -20.36 -7.00
CA SER A 212 19.84 -18.91 -6.97
C SER A 212 21.11 -18.41 -7.66
N PRO A 213 21.02 -17.37 -8.51
CA PRO A 213 22.19 -16.72 -9.08
C PRO A 213 23.07 -16.07 -8.01
N ASP A 214 22.48 -15.71 -6.86
CA ASP A 214 23.13 -15.00 -5.76
C ASP A 214 23.45 -15.91 -4.56
N PRO A 215 24.38 -15.51 -3.68
CA PRO A 215 24.63 -16.22 -2.44
C PRO A 215 23.43 -16.10 -1.49
N CYS A 216 22.92 -17.23 -0.99
CA CYS A 216 21.84 -17.22 0.01
C CYS A 216 22.41 -17.18 1.42
N LEU A 217 22.25 -16.05 2.13
CA LEU A 217 22.71 -15.90 3.52
C LEU A 217 21.62 -16.13 4.57
N ILE A 218 20.45 -16.65 4.16
CA ILE A 218 19.34 -16.93 5.07
C ILE A 218 19.71 -18.14 5.95
N PRO A 219 19.58 -18.07 7.28
CA PRO A 219 19.90 -19.18 8.15
C PRO A 219 18.90 -20.34 7.98
N ARG A 220 19.43 -21.57 8.08
CA ARG A 220 18.61 -22.80 8.09
C ARG A 220 17.57 -22.76 9.23
N GLY A 221 16.43 -23.40 9.01
CA GLY A 221 15.29 -23.39 9.92
C GLY A 221 14.38 -22.16 9.78
N LYS A 222 14.77 -21.16 8.99
CA LYS A 222 13.93 -19.98 8.77
C LYS A 222 12.71 -20.35 7.92
N LYS A 223 11.55 -19.80 8.29
CA LYS A 223 10.33 -19.88 7.50
C LYS A 223 10.38 -18.88 6.35
N LEU A 224 10.10 -19.38 5.16
CA LEU A 224 9.97 -18.62 3.92
C LEU A 224 8.64 -18.99 3.26
N TYR A 225 8.08 -18.07 2.50
CA TYR A 225 6.81 -18.22 1.82
C TYR A 225 7.01 -17.97 0.34
N TRP A 226 6.36 -18.79 -0.49
CA TRP A 226 6.42 -18.62 -1.93
C TRP A 226 5.66 -17.35 -2.32
N THR A 227 6.27 -16.45 -3.06
CA THR A 227 5.65 -15.17 -3.46
C THR A 227 4.28 -15.35 -4.15
N ARG A 228 4.10 -16.43 -4.93
CA ARG A 228 2.82 -16.75 -5.59
C ARG A 228 1.75 -17.30 -4.63
N LEU A 229 2.18 -17.92 -3.53
CA LEU A 229 1.31 -18.43 -2.47
C LEU A 229 1.87 -18.01 -1.10
N PRO A 230 1.77 -16.72 -0.72
CA PRO A 230 2.44 -16.16 0.45
C PRO A 230 1.84 -16.62 1.80
N LYS A 231 0.91 -17.57 1.78
CA LYS A 231 0.35 -18.28 2.94
C LYS A 231 0.92 -19.70 3.09
N MET A 232 1.66 -20.18 2.09
CA MET A 232 2.30 -21.50 2.12
C MET A 232 3.67 -21.39 2.79
N ALA A 233 3.75 -21.85 4.04
CA ALA A 233 5.00 -21.86 4.79
C ALA A 233 5.93 -22.99 4.31
N CYS A 234 7.15 -22.60 3.98
CA CYS A 234 8.28 -23.47 3.72
C CYS A 234 9.38 -23.22 4.76
N GLU A 235 10.16 -24.24 5.10
CA GLU A 235 11.32 -24.13 5.97
C GLU A 235 12.59 -24.32 5.16
N LEU A 236 13.57 -23.44 5.36
CA LEU A 236 14.87 -23.57 4.74
C LEU A 236 15.67 -24.70 5.41
N VAL A 237 15.79 -25.85 4.75
CA VAL A 237 16.43 -27.04 5.33
C VAL A 237 17.89 -27.21 4.89
N GLY A 238 18.29 -26.62 3.75
CA GLY A 238 19.65 -26.71 3.24
C GLY A 238 20.04 -25.54 2.35
N VAL A 239 21.29 -25.11 2.48
CA VAL A 239 21.95 -24.13 1.61
C VAL A 239 23.32 -24.69 1.25
N GLN A 240 23.63 -24.74 -0.04
CA GLN A 240 24.92 -25.13 -0.57
C GLN A 240 25.44 -24.00 -1.46
N HIS A 241 26.58 -23.41 -1.09
CA HIS A 241 27.24 -22.41 -1.92
C HIS A 241 28.03 -23.10 -3.03
N LEU A 242 27.80 -22.67 -4.27
CA LEU A 242 28.49 -23.16 -5.46
C LEU A 242 29.72 -22.28 -5.74
N LYS A 243 30.69 -22.81 -6.49
CA LYS A 243 31.98 -22.15 -6.75
C LYS A 243 31.88 -20.79 -7.45
N ASP A 244 30.77 -20.53 -8.13
CA ASP A 244 30.55 -19.32 -8.93
C ASP A 244 29.76 -18.24 -8.17
N GLY A 245 29.65 -18.32 -6.85
CA GLY A 245 28.85 -17.39 -6.02
C GLY A 245 27.35 -17.71 -5.98
N ARG A 246 26.87 -18.60 -6.84
CA ARG A 246 25.50 -19.15 -6.83
C ARG A 246 25.22 -19.97 -5.56
N SER A 247 23.95 -20.13 -5.21
CA SER A 247 23.55 -21.01 -4.10
C SER A 247 22.44 -21.97 -4.49
N ARG A 248 22.60 -23.24 -4.09
CA ARG A 248 21.53 -24.23 -4.14
C ARG A 248 20.81 -24.28 -2.80
N VAL A 249 19.53 -23.98 -2.85
CA VAL A 249 18.65 -23.82 -1.68
C VAL A 249 17.62 -24.94 -1.68
N THR A 250 17.49 -25.65 -0.56
CA THR A 250 16.45 -26.68 -0.36
C THR A 250 15.43 -26.20 0.65
N LEU A 251 14.18 -26.13 0.22
CA LEU A 251 13.03 -25.71 1.00
C LEU A 251 12.11 -26.91 1.24
N LYS A 252 11.65 -27.06 2.49
CA LYS A 252 10.67 -28.06 2.88
C LYS A 252 9.30 -27.40 3.06
N VAL A 253 8.30 -27.86 2.36
CA VAL A 253 6.93 -27.38 2.53
C VAL A 253 6.36 -27.92 3.84
N LEU A 254 5.88 -27.03 4.72
CA LEU A 254 5.34 -27.41 6.04
C LEU A 254 3.90 -27.91 5.96
N THR A 255 3.19 -27.58 4.90
CA THR A 255 1.83 -28.05 4.63
C THR A 255 1.86 -29.35 3.83
N GLY A 256 1.09 -30.36 4.23
CA GLY A 256 1.19 -31.71 3.64
C GLY A 256 0.56 -31.89 2.26
N THR A 257 -0.37 -30.99 1.88
CA THR A 257 -1.06 -30.99 0.60
C THR A 257 -1.16 -29.55 0.09
N PRO A 258 -0.07 -28.97 -0.42
CA PRO A 258 -0.09 -27.63 -0.98
C PRO A 258 -1.02 -27.59 -2.20
N LYS A 259 -1.79 -26.50 -2.36
CA LYS A 259 -2.70 -26.30 -3.50
C LYS A 259 -1.93 -26.26 -4.83
N GLU A 260 -0.76 -25.65 -4.81
CA GLU A 260 0.13 -25.50 -5.97
C GLU A 260 1.58 -25.56 -5.48
N LEU A 261 2.47 -26.05 -6.33
CA LEU A 261 3.91 -26.03 -6.13
C LEU A 261 4.56 -25.45 -7.39
N PRO A 262 5.73 -24.81 -7.28
CA PRO A 262 6.45 -24.36 -8.45
C PRO A 262 6.75 -25.53 -9.39
N SER A 263 6.75 -25.25 -10.69
CA SER A 263 7.12 -26.24 -11.70
C SER A 263 8.64 -26.37 -11.77
N PRO A 264 9.18 -27.57 -12.04
CA PRO A 264 10.57 -27.69 -12.43
C PRO A 264 10.90 -26.76 -13.61
N ASN A 265 12.08 -26.18 -13.60
CA ASN A 265 12.60 -25.24 -14.61
C ASN A 265 11.89 -23.87 -14.68
N SER A 266 10.96 -23.55 -13.75
CA SER A 266 10.38 -22.20 -13.62
C SER A 266 11.15 -21.32 -12.65
N ASP A 267 11.02 -20.00 -12.77
CA ASP A 267 11.50 -19.06 -11.78
C ASP A 267 10.57 -19.01 -10.56
N ALA A 268 11.16 -18.92 -9.37
CA ALA A 268 10.40 -18.76 -8.14
C ALA A 268 11.15 -17.90 -7.13
N CYS A 269 10.38 -17.12 -6.37
CA CYS A 269 10.89 -16.31 -5.27
C CYS A 269 10.26 -16.77 -3.95
N PHE A 270 11.09 -16.98 -2.94
CA PHE A 270 10.68 -17.32 -1.59
C PHE A 270 11.18 -16.26 -0.62
N SER A 271 10.29 -15.66 0.17
CA SER A 271 10.63 -14.55 1.08
C SER A 271 10.18 -14.79 2.51
N VAL A 272 10.69 -14.03 3.46
CA VAL A 272 10.19 -14.05 4.85
C VAL A 272 8.80 -13.41 5.00
N LEU A 273 8.28 -12.77 3.95
CA LEU A 273 7.02 -12.05 3.96
C LEU A 273 5.85 -13.02 3.82
N THR A 274 4.77 -12.75 4.54
CA THR A 274 3.54 -13.52 4.46
C THR A 274 2.36 -12.58 4.49
N THR A 275 1.30 -12.95 3.77
CA THR A 275 0.00 -12.28 3.84
C THR A 275 -0.93 -12.94 4.85
N ASP A 276 -0.42 -13.93 5.58
CA ASP A 276 -1.12 -14.52 6.70
C ASP A 276 -0.83 -13.76 7.99
N VAL A 277 -1.68 -13.98 8.99
CA VAL A 277 -1.63 -13.29 10.25
C VAL A 277 -0.54 -13.90 11.12
N PHE A 278 0.53 -13.15 11.36
CA PHE A 278 1.49 -13.54 12.40
C PHE A 278 0.81 -13.54 13.77
N PHE A 279 1.16 -14.56 14.55
CA PHE A 279 0.77 -14.80 15.94
C PHE A 279 0.46 -13.51 16.72
N SER A 280 -0.83 -13.28 16.97
CA SER A 280 -1.30 -12.14 17.77
C SER A 280 -1.37 -12.59 19.23
N GLN A 281 -0.40 -12.19 20.06
CA GLN A 281 -0.59 -12.29 21.51
C GLN A 281 -1.70 -11.33 21.95
N PRO A 282 -2.61 -11.77 22.85
CA PRO A 282 -3.61 -10.88 23.41
C PRO A 282 -2.92 -9.77 24.20
N LEU A 283 -3.45 -8.55 24.11
CA LEU A 283 -2.98 -7.46 24.96
C LEU A 283 -3.35 -7.76 26.42
N PRO A 284 -2.48 -7.41 27.39
CA PRO A 284 -2.80 -7.49 28.81
C PRO A 284 -4.12 -6.76 29.14
N ARG A 285 -4.83 -7.23 30.16
CA ARG A 285 -6.11 -6.63 30.56
C ARG A 285 -5.93 -5.20 31.10
N GLU A 286 -4.87 -4.99 31.85
CA GLU A 286 -4.51 -3.73 32.50
C GLU A 286 -3.31 -3.08 31.78
N ALA A 287 -3.24 -1.74 31.83
CA ALA A 287 -2.10 -1.02 31.31
C ALA A 287 -0.87 -1.32 32.18
N PRO A 288 0.31 -1.59 31.59
CA PRO A 288 1.52 -1.75 32.39
C PRO A 288 1.83 -0.44 33.14
N TRP A 289 2.54 -0.54 34.25
CA TRP A 289 2.82 0.57 35.18
C TRP A 289 3.32 1.88 34.54
N PRO A 290 4.06 1.93 33.40
CA PRO A 290 4.44 3.19 32.76
C PRO A 290 3.27 3.92 32.08
N HIS A 291 2.14 3.24 31.89
CA HIS A 291 0.94 3.73 31.20
C HIS A 291 -0.31 3.67 32.08
N ALA A 292 -0.15 3.27 33.35
CA ALA A 292 -1.20 3.40 34.34
C ALA A 292 -1.42 4.88 34.63
N ALA A 293 -2.69 5.31 34.68
CA ALA A 293 -2.99 6.65 35.20
C ALA A 293 -2.51 6.69 36.65
N LEU A 294 -1.66 7.66 37.01
CA LEU A 294 -1.33 7.91 38.41
C LEU A 294 -2.66 8.11 39.14
N ALA A 295 -2.91 7.28 40.15
CA ALA A 295 -4.03 7.50 41.04
C ALA A 295 -3.92 8.96 41.52
N SER A 296 -4.98 9.74 41.28
CA SER A 296 -5.04 11.11 41.75
C SER A 296 -4.87 11.07 43.26
N VAL A 297 -3.68 11.44 43.75
CA VAL A 297 -3.45 11.58 45.18
C VAL A 297 -4.35 12.73 45.62
N PRO A 298 -5.34 12.51 46.49
CA PRO A 298 -6.08 13.62 47.05
C PRO A 298 -5.07 14.50 47.80
N LEU A 299 -4.94 15.75 47.37
CA LEU A 299 -4.26 16.77 48.14
C LEU A 299 -5.10 17.00 49.40
N SER A 300 -4.78 16.28 50.47
CA SER A 300 -5.20 16.66 51.82
C SER A 300 -4.47 17.94 52.16
N ILE A 301 -5.15 19.07 51.97
CA ILE A 301 -4.77 20.32 52.61
C ILE A 301 -5.27 20.18 54.05
N GLU A 302 -4.37 19.88 54.97
CA GLU A 302 -4.62 20.02 56.41
C GLU A 302 -4.57 21.53 56.72
N ASP A 303 -5.73 22.13 56.94
CA ASP A 303 -5.83 23.48 57.51
C ASP A 303 -5.37 23.42 58.98
N SER A 304 -4.31 24.17 59.30
CA SER A 304 -3.90 24.54 60.66
C SER A 304 -4.11 26.02 60.91
#